data_AF-A0AA36JIJ8-F1
#
_entry.id   AF-A0AA36JIJ8-F1
#
_cell.length_a   1.000
_cell.length_b   1.000
_cell.length_c   1.000
_cell.angle_alpha   90.00
_cell.angle_beta   90.00
_cell.angle_gamma   90.00
#
_symmetry.space_group_name_H-M   'P 1'
#
loop_
_entity.id
_entity.type
_entity.pdbx_description
1 polymer ?
#
loop_
_entity_poly.entity_id
_entity_poly.type
_entity_poly.pdbx_seq_one_letter_code
_entity_poly.pdbx_strand_id
1 'polypeptide(L)'
;MHRLCLGCHGARGQVHFQQPEHALQAAKSRKNTCWEGARKVDFEVSRLEHMEKALRQRGLGPKHPVFVPEPRPKRSASQKKKTEKTEKTDTEKGEISAIEHWQQRLKQERSPKPVLPHTCSVEADFAKARVDEALKKNKLAELECSIKEAAEAGVPEHELLEARQRMEAHQRRLAVRNAVFASQRARNRLADAWEALEADGEKEPSKRMACLDQAIREGHEACLLCARAAQKVEESRLREAVEVLRQKWLRLVQHRVQDAMRRSDAPALRLALAEAEAVSHTMPDTEREESVEPAEEELQSSVGERSGAKLGRAPSRTCRGARRPT
;
A
#
# COMPACT_ATOMS: atom_id res chain seq x y z
N MET A 1 49.22 -24.05 -0.59
CA MET A 1 47.79 -23.74 -0.41
C MET A 1 47.67 -22.48 0.45
N HIS A 2 47.38 -21.32 -0.13
CA HIS A 2 47.18 -20.08 0.62
C HIS A 2 45.68 -19.83 0.83
N ARG A 3 45.25 -19.80 2.10
CA ARG A 3 43.93 -19.27 2.51
C ARG A 3 44.05 -17.75 2.60
N LEU A 4 43.32 -17.06 1.73
CA LEU A 4 43.08 -15.62 1.84
C LEU A 4 42.04 -15.39 2.94
N CYS A 5 42.44 -14.71 4.02
CA CYS A 5 41.51 -14.10 4.98
C CYS A 5 40.88 -12.88 4.33
N LEU A 6 39.57 -12.91 4.09
CA LEU A 6 38.79 -11.73 3.72
C LEU A 6 38.63 -10.84 4.97
N GLY A 7 39.28 -9.69 4.95
CA GLY A 7 39.11 -8.65 5.96
C GLY A 7 37.67 -8.14 5.96
N CYS A 8 37.00 -8.24 7.11
CA CYS A 8 35.73 -7.59 7.35
C CYS A 8 35.97 -6.09 7.54
N HIS A 9 35.90 -5.30 6.47
CA HIS A 9 35.75 -3.85 6.60
C HIS A 9 34.36 -3.56 7.16
N GLY A 10 34.32 -3.22 8.46
CA GLY A 10 33.11 -2.86 9.18
C GLY A 10 32.45 -1.61 8.59
N ALA A 11 31.42 -1.81 7.78
CA ALA A 11 30.49 -0.75 7.41
C ALA A 11 29.78 -0.28 8.69
N ARG A 12 30.06 0.96 9.10
CA ARG A 12 29.34 1.59 10.21
C ARG A 12 27.91 1.87 9.75
N GLY A 13 26.99 0.96 10.06
CA GLY A 13 25.57 1.19 9.85
C GLY A 13 25.06 2.22 10.85
N GLN A 14 24.64 3.38 10.37
CA GLN A 14 23.98 4.40 11.19
C GLN A 14 22.48 4.12 11.24
N VAL A 15 21.92 4.03 12.45
CA VAL A 15 20.49 3.76 12.67
C VAL A 15 19.85 5.03 13.20
N HIS A 16 18.85 5.54 12.49
CA HIS A 16 18.14 6.78 12.83
C HIS A 16 16.85 6.47 13.59
N PHE A 17 16.53 7.27 14.60
CA PHE A 17 15.29 7.18 15.38
C PHE A 17 14.50 8.49 15.26
N GLN A 18 13.18 8.39 15.07
CA GLN A 18 12.29 9.56 14.94
C GLN A 18 12.04 10.30 16.26
N GLN A 19 12.24 9.64 17.41
CA GLN A 19 12.02 10.23 18.73
C GLN A 19 13.19 9.88 19.66
N PRO A 20 13.63 10.81 20.53
CA PRO A 20 14.75 10.58 21.45
C PRO A 20 14.45 9.45 22.45
N GLU A 21 13.18 9.25 22.79
CA GLU A 21 12.71 8.16 23.65
C GLU A 21 12.95 6.78 23.01
N HIS A 22 12.79 6.64 21.68
CA HIS A 22 13.06 5.40 20.95
C HIS A 22 14.56 5.10 20.86
N ALA A 23 15.41 6.12 20.72
CA ALA A 23 16.86 5.95 20.79
C ALA A 23 17.30 5.49 22.20
N LEU A 24 16.72 6.08 23.24
CA LEU A 24 16.93 5.68 24.64
C LEU A 24 16.44 4.25 24.92
N GLN A 25 15.29 3.86 24.38
CA GLN A 25 14.74 2.51 24.52
C GLN A 25 15.60 1.47 23.78
N ALA A 26 16.06 1.78 22.57
CA ALA A 26 16.98 0.93 21.81
C ALA A 26 18.36 0.84 22.48
N ALA A 27 18.84 1.91 23.11
CA ALA A 27 20.07 1.89 23.91
C ALA A 27 19.91 1.02 25.18
N LYS A 28 18.76 1.13 25.87
CA LYS A 28 18.44 0.33 27.05
C LYS A 28 18.27 -1.16 26.73
N SER A 29 17.66 -1.51 25.59
CA SER A 29 17.51 -2.91 25.14
C SER A 29 18.83 -3.57 24.72
N ARG A 30 19.91 -2.80 24.64
CA ARG A 30 21.25 -3.22 24.21
C ARG A 30 22.27 -3.33 25.35
N LYS A 31 21.87 -3.06 26.60
CA LYS A 31 22.66 -3.45 27.78
C LYS A 31 22.78 -4.97 27.79
N ASN A 32 23.90 -5.48 27.23
CA ASN A 32 24.38 -6.88 27.12
C ASN A 32 24.78 -7.32 25.70
N THR A 33 24.78 -6.44 24.68
CA THR A 33 25.35 -6.75 23.35
C THR A 33 26.70 -6.08 23.14
N CYS A 34 27.71 -6.83 22.71
CA CYS A 34 29.14 -6.50 22.64
C CYS A 34 29.57 -5.46 21.57
N TRP A 35 28.75 -4.46 21.28
CA TRP A 35 29.10 -3.39 20.34
C TRP A 35 29.61 -2.16 21.10
N GLU A 36 30.88 -2.20 21.51
CA GLU A 36 31.63 -1.03 21.95
C GLU A 36 32.07 -0.21 20.72
N GLY A 37 31.32 0.84 20.38
CA GLY A 37 31.85 1.83 19.43
C GLY A 37 30.80 2.66 18.70
N ALA A 38 30.30 3.71 19.34
CA ALA A 38 30.01 5.00 18.69
C ALA A 38 29.50 6.03 19.72
N ARG A 39 30.43 6.77 20.31
CA ARG A 39 30.14 8.08 20.90
C ARG A 39 30.05 9.10 19.76
N LYS A 40 28.84 9.41 19.29
CA LYS A 40 28.43 10.67 18.62
C LYS A 40 27.03 10.46 18.03
N VAL A 41 26.01 10.92 18.74
CA VAL A 41 24.64 11.06 18.24
C VAL A 41 24.27 12.51 18.52
N ASP A 42 24.67 13.39 17.62
CA ASP A 42 24.23 14.78 17.56
C ASP A 42 24.31 15.21 16.09
N PHE A 43 23.35 16.02 15.60
CA PHE A 43 23.38 16.86 14.37
C PHE A 43 22.39 16.67 13.20
N GLU A 44 21.34 15.84 13.24
CA GLU A 44 20.37 15.79 12.09
C GLU A 44 18.90 16.09 12.37
N VAL A 45 18.48 16.25 13.64
CA VAL A 45 17.09 16.62 13.99
C VAL A 45 16.73 18.01 13.43
N SER A 46 17.71 18.90 13.27
CA SER A 46 17.49 20.27 12.82
C SER A 46 17.06 20.42 11.35
N ARG A 47 17.25 19.42 10.48
CA ARG A 47 16.97 19.55 9.03
C ARG A 47 15.53 19.23 8.65
N LEU A 48 14.92 18.22 9.27
CA LEU A 48 13.52 17.82 9.00
C LEU A 48 12.51 18.81 9.59
N GLU A 49 12.76 19.30 10.80
CA GLU A 49 11.94 20.37 11.41
C GLU A 49 11.99 21.65 10.57
N HIS A 50 13.13 21.95 9.95
CA HIS A 50 13.27 23.12 9.09
C HIS A 50 12.43 23.01 7.81
N MET A 51 12.32 21.82 7.23
CA MET A 51 11.54 21.58 6.01
C MET A 51 10.03 21.62 6.28
N GLU A 52 9.56 21.02 7.37
CA GLU A 52 8.15 21.11 7.76
C GLU A 52 7.76 22.57 8.11
N LYS A 53 8.66 23.30 8.78
CA LYS A 53 8.47 24.73 9.08
C LYS A 53 8.50 25.60 7.82
N ALA A 54 9.37 25.30 6.85
CA ALA A 54 9.41 25.99 5.56
C ALA A 54 8.16 25.75 4.72
N LEU A 55 7.64 24.51 4.72
CA LEU A 55 6.38 24.16 4.05
C LEU A 55 5.17 24.82 4.72
N ARG A 56 5.13 24.90 6.06
CA ARG A 56 4.08 25.63 6.81
C ARG A 56 4.13 27.14 6.58
N GLN A 57 5.31 27.76 6.59
CA GLN A 57 5.47 29.19 6.34
C GLN A 57 5.04 29.61 4.93
N ARG A 58 5.07 28.68 3.97
CA ARG A 58 4.65 28.92 2.58
C ARG A 58 3.22 28.44 2.27
N GLY A 59 2.45 28.04 3.28
CA GLY A 59 1.05 27.64 3.12
C GLY A 59 0.82 26.28 2.45
N LEU A 60 1.88 25.47 2.31
CA LEU A 60 1.88 24.15 1.66
C LEU A 60 1.92 22.99 2.68
N GLY A 61 1.83 23.28 3.97
CA GLY A 61 1.60 22.27 5.00
C GLY A 61 0.11 21.88 5.07
N PRO A 62 -0.23 20.67 5.55
CA PRO A 62 -1.62 20.27 5.74
C PRO A 62 -2.36 21.31 6.60
N LYS A 63 -3.38 21.94 6.02
CA LYS A 63 -4.30 22.86 6.70
C LYS A 63 -5.24 22.08 7.62
N HIS A 64 -4.70 21.23 8.48
CA HIS A 64 -5.47 20.75 9.61
C HIS A 64 -5.20 21.69 10.78
N PRO A 65 -6.19 22.48 11.23
CA PRO A 65 -6.11 22.99 12.57
C PRO A 65 -5.99 21.77 13.48
N VAL A 66 -4.86 21.64 14.18
CA VAL A 66 -4.81 20.83 15.38
C VAL A 66 -5.83 21.48 16.30
N PHE A 67 -7.03 20.89 16.34
CA PHE A 67 -8.09 21.28 17.22
C PHE A 67 -7.62 20.91 18.62
N VAL A 68 -6.84 21.81 19.24
CA VAL A 68 -6.60 21.77 20.67
C VAL A 68 -7.96 22.08 21.29
N PRO A 69 -8.63 21.12 21.96
CA PRO A 69 -9.91 21.41 22.58
C PRO A 69 -9.62 22.34 23.77
N GLU A 70 -10.02 23.61 23.66
CA GLU A 70 -10.12 24.47 24.82
C GLU A 70 -11.09 23.86 25.84
N PRO A 71 -10.77 23.90 27.14
CA PRO A 71 -11.63 23.39 28.19
C PRO A 71 -12.91 24.25 28.26
N ARG A 72 -14.04 23.69 27.83
CA ARG A 72 -15.33 24.36 27.92
C ARG A 72 -15.72 24.63 29.39
N PRO A 73 -16.16 25.85 29.73
CA PRO A 73 -16.71 26.12 31.05
C PRO A 73 -18.07 25.45 31.23
N LYS A 74 -18.27 24.84 32.40
CA LYS A 74 -19.52 24.26 32.88
C LYS A 74 -20.60 25.35 32.88
N ARG A 75 -21.59 25.23 31.99
CA ARG A 75 -22.86 25.96 32.09
C ARG A 75 -23.97 24.98 32.41
N SER A 76 -24.42 25.09 33.65
CA SER A 76 -25.70 24.65 34.17
C SER A 76 -26.83 25.26 33.33
N ALA A 77 -27.72 24.41 32.81
CA ALA A 77 -29.00 24.82 32.28
C ALA A 77 -30.08 23.91 32.85
N SER A 78 -30.87 24.54 33.71
CA SER A 78 -32.04 24.02 34.41
C SER A 78 -33.23 23.94 33.45
N GLN A 79 -34.03 22.87 33.61
CA GLN A 79 -35.50 22.79 33.47
C GLN A 79 -36.19 23.42 32.24
N LYS A 80 -36.88 22.60 31.43
CA LYS A 80 -38.38 22.48 31.36
C LYS A 80 -38.87 21.60 30.19
N LYS A 81 -40.12 21.13 30.36
CA LYS A 81 -40.98 20.28 29.50
C LYS A 81 -40.55 18.82 29.43
N LYS A 82 -41.26 17.80 29.96
CA LYS A 82 -42.70 17.60 30.24
C LYS A 82 -43.59 17.94 29.04
N THR A 83 -43.73 16.98 28.12
CA THR A 83 -44.97 16.23 27.83
C THR A 83 -44.83 15.51 26.49
N GLU A 84 -44.52 14.21 26.51
CA GLU A 84 -44.83 13.26 25.42
C GLU A 84 -44.54 11.85 25.96
N LYS A 85 -45.51 11.34 26.74
CA LYS A 85 -45.46 10.02 27.35
C LYS A 85 -46.83 9.42 27.17
N THR A 86 -47.04 8.76 26.03
CA THR A 86 -47.99 7.66 25.76
C THR A 86 -48.16 7.54 24.24
N GLU A 87 -47.27 6.80 23.57
CA GLU A 87 -47.50 6.14 22.24
C GLU A 87 -46.27 5.42 21.64
N LYS A 88 -45.21 5.16 22.43
CA LYS A 88 -43.99 4.48 21.92
C LYS A 88 -43.74 3.07 22.46
N THR A 89 -44.63 2.52 23.29
CA THR A 89 -44.37 1.24 23.96
C THR A 89 -44.82 0.00 23.18
N ASP A 90 -45.56 0.16 22.09
CA ASP A 90 -46.09 -0.98 21.32
C ASP A 90 -45.34 -1.23 20.01
N THR A 91 -44.70 -0.21 19.41
CA THR A 91 -43.81 -0.35 18.25
C THR A 91 -42.43 -0.91 18.61
N GLU A 92 -41.84 -0.48 19.73
CA GLU A 92 -40.52 -0.98 20.17
C GLU A 92 -40.55 -2.48 20.55
N LYS A 93 -41.70 -2.99 21.04
CA LYS A 93 -41.85 -4.42 21.35
C LYS A 93 -41.89 -5.29 20.09
N GLY A 94 -42.42 -4.78 18.98
CA GLY A 94 -42.45 -5.49 17.70
C GLY A 94 -41.06 -5.61 17.06
N GLU A 95 -40.26 -4.56 17.13
CA GLU A 95 -38.91 -4.54 16.56
C GLU A 95 -37.93 -5.45 17.32
N ILE A 96 -38.02 -5.48 18.66
CA ILE A 96 -37.20 -6.39 19.48
C ILE A 96 -37.55 -7.86 19.18
N SER A 97 -38.85 -8.17 19.01
CA SER A 97 -39.29 -9.53 18.66
C SER A 97 -38.83 -9.97 17.27
N ALA A 98 -38.79 -9.05 16.28
CA ALA A 98 -38.29 -9.34 14.95
C ALA A 98 -36.78 -9.63 14.94
N ILE A 99 -36.00 -8.89 15.73
CA ILE A 99 -34.55 -9.10 15.88
C ILE A 99 -34.27 -10.45 16.57
N GLU A 100 -35.00 -10.79 17.63
CA GLU A 100 -34.85 -12.08 18.32
C GLU A 100 -35.23 -13.26 17.42
N HIS A 101 -36.34 -13.16 16.68
CA HIS A 101 -36.74 -14.19 15.72
C HIS A 101 -35.72 -14.37 14.59
N TRP A 102 -35.13 -13.27 14.09
CA TRP A 102 -34.06 -13.34 13.09
C TRP A 102 -32.78 -13.97 13.65
N GLN A 103 -32.36 -13.62 14.87
CA GLN A 103 -31.23 -14.26 15.55
C GLN A 103 -31.48 -15.76 15.82
N GLN A 104 -32.72 -16.13 16.13
CA GLN A 104 -33.10 -17.52 16.36
C GLN A 104 -33.15 -18.33 15.05
N ARG A 105 -33.60 -17.72 13.95
CA ARG A 105 -33.51 -18.33 12.61
C ARG A 105 -32.05 -18.52 12.18
N LEU A 106 -31.17 -17.57 12.46
CA LEU A 106 -29.72 -17.74 12.25
C LEU A 106 -29.11 -18.85 13.11
N LYS A 107 -29.55 -19.02 14.36
CA LYS A 107 -29.11 -20.15 15.20
C LYS A 107 -29.62 -21.50 14.67
N GLN A 108 -30.83 -21.56 14.12
CA GLN A 108 -31.37 -22.77 13.50
C GLN A 108 -30.66 -23.09 12.17
N GLU A 109 -30.36 -22.09 11.35
CA GLU A 109 -29.58 -22.29 10.10
C GLU A 109 -28.10 -22.63 10.37
N ARG A 110 -27.55 -22.16 11.49
CA ARG A 110 -26.20 -22.53 11.95
C ARG A 110 -26.13 -23.84 12.71
N SER A 111 -27.26 -24.53 12.93
CA SER A 111 -27.22 -25.89 13.47
C SER A 111 -26.46 -26.74 12.46
N PRO A 112 -25.26 -27.25 12.78
CA PRO A 112 -24.43 -27.94 11.82
C PRO A 112 -25.20 -29.17 11.35
N LYS A 113 -25.70 -29.14 10.11
CA LYS A 113 -26.21 -30.36 9.48
C LYS A 113 -25.09 -31.40 9.62
N PRO A 114 -25.38 -32.62 10.10
CA PRO A 114 -24.37 -33.66 10.23
C PRO A 114 -23.77 -33.87 8.84
N VAL A 115 -22.58 -33.31 8.64
CA VAL A 115 -21.81 -33.51 7.41
C VAL A 115 -21.39 -34.96 7.48
N LEU A 116 -22.04 -35.79 6.65
CA LEU A 116 -21.61 -37.17 6.43
C LEU A 116 -20.10 -37.12 6.15
N PRO A 117 -19.26 -37.88 6.90
CA PRO A 117 -17.82 -37.84 6.72
C PRO A 117 -17.52 -38.18 5.27
N HIS A 118 -17.22 -37.15 4.48
CA HIS A 118 -16.66 -37.33 3.17
C HIS A 118 -15.30 -37.93 3.47
N THR A 119 -15.14 -39.22 3.15
CA THR A 119 -13.85 -39.87 3.21
C THR A 119 -12.97 -39.15 2.19
N CYS A 120 -12.24 -38.14 2.65
CA CYS A 120 -11.21 -37.47 1.88
C CYS A 120 -10.27 -38.54 1.34
N SER A 121 -9.85 -38.39 0.09
CA SER A 121 -8.82 -39.24 -0.49
C SER A 121 -7.57 -39.18 0.40
N VAL A 122 -6.82 -40.28 0.50
CA VAL A 122 -5.51 -40.29 1.19
C VAL A 122 -4.61 -39.16 0.65
N GLU A 123 -4.72 -38.86 -0.64
CA GLU A 123 -4.01 -37.75 -1.30
C GLU A 123 -4.43 -36.37 -0.75
N ALA A 124 -5.72 -36.18 -0.45
CA ALA A 124 -6.25 -34.93 0.13
C ALA A 124 -5.74 -34.73 1.56
N ASP A 125 -5.67 -35.80 2.36
CA ASP A 125 -5.12 -35.74 3.72
C ASP A 125 -3.62 -35.38 3.72
N PHE A 126 -2.84 -35.97 2.80
CA PHE A 126 -1.43 -35.61 2.63
C PHE A 126 -1.25 -34.17 2.13
N ALA A 127 -2.09 -33.70 1.20
CA ALA A 127 -2.02 -32.32 0.71
C ALA A 127 -2.40 -31.31 1.81
N LYS A 128 -3.42 -31.61 2.62
CA LYS A 128 -3.80 -30.82 3.80
C LYS A 128 -2.68 -30.75 4.82
N ALA A 129 -2.03 -31.88 5.14
CA ALA A 129 -0.89 -31.91 6.05
C ALA A 129 0.26 -31.01 5.58
N ARG A 130 0.50 -30.92 4.26
CA ARG A 130 1.51 -30.01 3.68
C ARG A 130 1.11 -28.54 3.81
N VAL A 131 -0.17 -28.21 3.63
CA VAL A 131 -0.69 -26.85 3.91
C VAL A 131 -0.48 -26.49 5.38
N ASP A 132 -0.81 -27.37 6.31
CA ASP A 132 -0.62 -27.15 7.76
C ASP A 132 0.86 -26.98 8.13
N GLU A 133 1.74 -27.77 7.51
CA GLU A 133 3.18 -27.65 7.72
C GLU A 133 3.73 -26.32 7.16
N ALA A 134 3.30 -25.93 5.95
CA ALA A 134 3.68 -24.66 5.34
C ALA A 134 3.18 -23.46 6.16
N LEU A 135 1.97 -23.56 6.74
CA LEU A 135 1.42 -22.59 7.68
C LEU A 135 2.27 -22.47 8.95
N LYS A 136 2.66 -23.60 9.56
CA LYS A 136 3.52 -23.62 10.75
C LYS A 136 4.90 -23.01 10.48
N LYS A 137 5.47 -23.27 9.29
CA LYS A 137 6.77 -22.74 8.87
C LYS A 137 6.71 -21.30 8.35
N ASN A 138 5.51 -20.76 8.13
CA ASN A 138 5.25 -19.41 7.62
C ASN A 138 5.99 -19.11 6.29
N LYS A 139 6.10 -20.12 5.42
CA LYS A 139 6.79 -20.03 4.13
C LYS A 139 5.78 -19.79 3.02
N LEU A 140 5.61 -18.53 2.60
CA LEU A 140 4.56 -18.16 1.64
C LEU A 140 4.62 -18.85 0.29
N ALA A 141 5.82 -18.96 -0.30
CA ALA A 141 5.97 -19.58 -1.61
C ALA A 141 5.55 -21.06 -1.57
N GLU A 142 5.88 -21.75 -0.47
CA GLU A 142 5.46 -23.13 -0.25
C GLU A 142 3.95 -23.22 0.07
N LEU A 143 3.40 -22.24 0.80
CA LEU A 143 1.97 -22.17 1.13
C LEU A 143 1.08 -22.01 -0.12
N GLU A 144 1.45 -21.13 -1.05
CA GLU A 144 0.67 -20.93 -2.27
C GLU A 144 0.62 -22.21 -3.13
N CYS A 145 1.76 -22.88 -3.32
CA CYS A 145 1.82 -24.17 -4.02
C CYS A 145 1.03 -25.24 -3.28
N SER A 146 1.16 -25.33 -1.96
CA SER A 146 0.46 -26.33 -1.15
C SER A 146 -1.06 -26.14 -1.19
N ILE A 147 -1.56 -24.89 -1.21
CA ILE A 147 -3.00 -24.61 -1.34
C ILE A 147 -3.52 -25.05 -2.71
N LYS A 148 -2.77 -24.80 -3.80
CA LYS A 148 -3.14 -25.23 -5.16
C LYS A 148 -3.20 -26.76 -5.25
N GLU A 149 -2.16 -27.45 -4.76
CA GLU A 149 -2.11 -28.91 -4.73
C GLU A 149 -3.23 -29.52 -3.87
N ALA A 150 -3.56 -28.90 -2.72
CA ALA A 150 -4.66 -29.35 -1.87
C ALA A 150 -6.03 -29.16 -2.53
N ALA A 151 -6.24 -28.06 -3.25
CA ALA A 151 -7.45 -27.86 -4.03
C ALA A 151 -7.60 -28.90 -5.16
N GLU A 152 -6.51 -29.21 -5.86
CA GLU A 152 -6.46 -30.25 -6.91
C GLU A 152 -6.71 -31.66 -6.36
N ALA A 153 -6.23 -31.95 -5.14
CA ALA A 153 -6.48 -33.20 -4.44
C ALA A 153 -7.91 -33.32 -3.89
N GLY A 154 -8.74 -32.29 -4.03
CA GLY A 154 -10.14 -32.28 -3.60
C GLY A 154 -10.35 -31.95 -2.12
N VAL A 155 -9.37 -31.30 -1.46
CA VAL A 155 -9.58 -30.76 -0.11
C VAL A 155 -10.69 -29.71 -0.17
N PRO A 156 -11.72 -29.80 0.69
CA PRO A 156 -12.86 -28.90 0.61
C PRO A 156 -12.45 -27.46 0.93
N GLU A 157 -13.02 -26.51 0.19
CA GLU A 157 -12.61 -25.10 0.21
C GLU A 157 -12.70 -24.44 1.60
N HIS A 158 -13.64 -24.86 2.44
CA HIS A 158 -13.76 -24.34 3.81
C HIS A 158 -12.55 -24.67 4.70
N GLU A 159 -11.83 -25.76 4.41
CA GLU A 159 -10.58 -26.11 5.11
C GLU A 159 -9.39 -25.32 4.57
N LEU A 160 -9.41 -24.97 3.28
CA LEU A 160 -8.38 -24.13 2.64
C LEU A 160 -8.56 -22.64 2.95
N LEU A 161 -9.76 -22.23 3.38
CA LEU A 161 -10.13 -20.83 3.61
C LEU A 161 -9.19 -20.15 4.62
N GLU A 162 -8.87 -20.78 5.74
CA GLU A 162 -7.96 -20.23 6.74
C GLU A 162 -6.54 -20.02 6.17
N ALA A 163 -6.06 -20.98 5.36
CA ALA A 163 -4.76 -20.90 4.71
C ALA A 163 -4.71 -19.75 3.70
N ARG A 164 -5.75 -19.60 2.87
CA ARG A 164 -5.90 -18.47 1.92
C ARG A 164 -5.95 -17.13 2.63
N GLN A 165 -6.76 -17.00 3.69
CA GLN A 165 -6.85 -15.77 4.47
C GLN A 165 -5.51 -15.38 5.10
N ARG A 166 -4.74 -16.36 5.62
CA ARG A 166 -3.39 -16.11 6.14
C ARG A 166 -2.42 -15.67 5.05
N MET A 167 -2.47 -16.31 3.88
CA MET A 167 -1.66 -15.93 2.72
C MET A 167 -1.98 -14.49 2.29
N GLU A 168 -3.26 -14.15 2.13
CA GLU A 168 -3.70 -12.80 1.80
C GLU A 168 -3.26 -11.77 2.84
N ALA A 169 -3.48 -12.06 4.14
CA ALA A 169 -3.06 -11.18 5.22
C ALA A 169 -1.54 -10.95 5.23
N HIS A 170 -0.75 -11.97 4.88
CA HIS A 170 0.69 -11.81 4.72
C HIS A 170 1.03 -10.97 3.47
N GLN A 171 0.44 -11.26 2.31
CA GLN A 171 0.65 -10.48 1.09
C GLN A 171 0.31 -9.00 1.29
N ARG A 172 -0.79 -8.70 1.98
CA ARG A 172 -1.18 -7.33 2.37
C ARG A 172 -0.11 -6.68 3.26
N ARG A 173 0.42 -7.40 4.27
CA ARG A 173 1.52 -6.89 5.11
C ARG A 173 2.78 -6.59 4.31
N LEU A 174 3.15 -7.46 3.36
CA LEU A 174 4.29 -7.22 2.48
C LEU A 174 4.06 -6.02 1.56
N ALA A 175 2.86 -5.89 0.98
CA ALA A 175 2.49 -4.75 0.14
C ALA A 175 2.60 -3.42 0.92
N VAL A 176 2.06 -3.38 2.15
CA VAL A 176 2.18 -2.23 3.06
C VAL A 176 3.64 -1.90 3.37
N ARG A 177 4.45 -2.92 3.69
CA ARG A 177 5.88 -2.72 3.97
C ARG A 177 6.61 -2.14 2.75
N ASN A 178 6.38 -2.71 1.57
CA ASN A 178 7.00 -2.26 0.33
C ASN A 178 6.59 -0.83 -0.01
N ALA A 179 5.31 -0.49 0.16
CA ALA A 179 4.78 0.87 -0.03
C ALA A 179 5.47 1.88 0.89
N VAL A 180 5.66 1.55 2.18
CA VAL A 180 6.36 2.43 3.13
C VAL A 180 7.81 2.67 2.72
N PHE A 181 8.55 1.62 2.34
CA PHE A 181 9.93 1.78 1.89
C PHE A 181 10.04 2.59 0.59
N ALA A 182 9.12 2.37 -0.35
CA ALA A 182 9.09 3.13 -1.59
C ALA A 182 8.73 4.60 -1.35
N SER A 183 7.73 4.89 -0.51
CA SER A 183 7.37 6.26 -0.11
C SER A 183 8.56 6.99 0.53
N GLN A 184 9.25 6.35 1.48
CA GLN A 184 10.41 6.98 2.12
C GLN A 184 11.53 7.28 1.12
N ARG A 185 11.82 6.34 0.22
CA ARG A 185 12.81 6.51 -0.86
C ARG A 185 12.43 7.68 -1.77
N ALA A 186 11.18 7.70 -2.25
CA ALA A 186 10.65 8.75 -3.10
C ALA A 186 10.72 10.13 -2.43
N ARG A 187 10.32 10.25 -1.17
CA ARG A 187 10.40 11.52 -0.42
C ARG A 187 11.83 12.06 -0.34
N ASN A 188 12.80 11.19 -0.06
CA ASN A 188 14.21 11.60 -0.02
C ASN A 188 14.67 12.09 -1.40
N ARG A 189 14.32 11.38 -2.49
CA ARG A 189 14.65 11.83 -3.86
C ARG A 189 13.99 13.14 -4.23
N LEU A 190 12.71 13.32 -3.88
CA LEU A 190 11.97 14.54 -4.14
C LEU A 190 12.61 15.73 -3.39
N ALA A 191 13.08 15.52 -2.17
CA ALA A 191 13.83 16.54 -1.43
C ALA A 191 15.17 16.87 -2.12
N ASP A 192 15.96 15.88 -2.51
CA ASP A 192 17.23 16.10 -3.23
C ASP A 192 17.01 16.85 -4.56
N ALA A 193 15.95 16.51 -5.29
CA ALA A 193 15.58 17.14 -6.55
C ALA A 193 15.09 18.58 -6.33
N TRP A 194 14.38 18.84 -5.24
CA TRP A 194 13.97 20.18 -4.84
C TRP A 194 15.17 21.08 -4.55
N GLU A 195 16.14 20.58 -3.79
CA GLU A 195 17.40 21.27 -3.52
C GLU A 195 18.19 21.51 -4.82
N ALA A 196 18.17 20.56 -5.76
CA ALA A 196 18.81 20.72 -7.06
C ALA A 196 18.16 21.80 -7.94
N LEU A 197 16.86 22.08 -7.76
CA LEU A 197 16.19 23.21 -8.43
C LEU A 197 16.53 24.56 -7.78
N GLU A 198 16.82 24.59 -6.48
CA GLU A 198 17.14 25.82 -5.73
C GLU A 198 18.62 26.20 -5.79
N ALA A 199 19.51 25.24 -6.09
CA ALA A 199 20.91 25.50 -6.36
C ALA A 199 21.07 26.23 -7.71
N ASP A 200 20.90 27.55 -7.69
CA ASP A 200 21.12 28.44 -8.83
C ASP A 200 22.59 28.42 -9.26
N GLY A 201 22.89 27.68 -10.32
CA GLY A 201 24.13 27.82 -11.10
C GLY A 201 25.26 26.82 -10.80
N GLU A 202 25.24 26.06 -9.71
CA GLU A 202 26.36 25.16 -9.37
C GLU A 202 26.28 23.77 -10.01
N LYS A 203 25.06 23.30 -10.34
CA LYS A 203 24.86 21.97 -10.94
C LYS A 203 24.75 22.06 -12.46
N GLU A 204 25.58 21.25 -13.11
CA GLU A 204 25.49 20.96 -14.54
C GLU A 204 24.03 20.61 -14.91
N PRO A 205 23.44 21.25 -15.94
CA PRO A 205 22.03 21.10 -16.28
C PRO A 205 21.64 19.62 -16.48
N SER A 206 22.51 18.86 -17.15
CA SER A 206 22.35 17.41 -17.36
C SER A 206 22.17 16.62 -16.06
N LYS A 207 22.95 16.93 -15.02
CA LYS A 207 22.86 16.24 -13.73
C LYS A 207 21.59 16.61 -12.98
N ARG A 208 21.16 17.87 -13.07
CA ARG A 208 19.91 18.34 -12.47
C ARG A 208 18.71 17.65 -13.12
N MET A 209 18.67 17.59 -14.46
CA MET A 209 17.61 16.87 -15.19
C MET A 209 17.54 15.40 -14.78
N ALA A 210 18.69 14.70 -14.78
CA ALA A 210 18.74 13.29 -14.38
C ALA A 210 18.24 13.06 -12.93
N CYS A 211 18.53 14.00 -12.02
CA CYS A 211 18.05 13.94 -10.64
C CYS A 211 16.52 14.13 -10.56
N LEU A 212 15.97 15.08 -11.31
CA LEU A 212 14.53 15.37 -11.38
C LEU A 212 13.76 14.19 -12.00
N ASP A 213 14.24 13.66 -13.13
CA ASP A 213 13.65 12.50 -13.79
C ASP A 213 13.59 11.29 -12.85
N GLN A 214 14.70 11.02 -12.15
CA GLN A 214 14.77 9.93 -11.20
C GLN A 214 13.78 10.13 -10.04
N ALA A 215 13.67 11.33 -9.49
CA ALA A 215 12.76 11.63 -8.39
C ALA A 215 11.29 11.48 -8.81
N ILE A 216 10.93 11.92 -10.02
CA ILE A 216 9.59 11.78 -10.57
C ILE A 216 9.26 10.29 -10.79
N ARG A 217 10.16 9.51 -11.38
CA ARG A 217 9.97 8.06 -11.59
C ARG A 217 9.78 7.31 -10.27
N GLU A 218 10.66 7.53 -9.29
CA GLU A 218 10.55 6.90 -7.97
C GLU A 218 9.28 7.35 -7.22
N GLY A 219 8.87 8.62 -7.38
CA GLY A 219 7.61 9.14 -6.85
C GLY A 219 6.39 8.42 -7.42
N HIS A 220 6.34 8.22 -8.73
CA HIS A 220 5.28 7.45 -9.40
C HIS A 220 5.25 5.97 -8.95
N GLU A 221 6.41 5.31 -8.90
CA GLU A 221 6.52 3.93 -8.42
C GLU A 221 5.95 3.81 -6.99
N ALA A 222 6.32 4.74 -6.11
CA ALA A 222 5.82 4.79 -4.75
C ALA A 222 4.30 5.02 -4.68
N CYS A 223 3.74 5.88 -5.55
CA CYS A 223 2.28 6.06 -5.65
C CYS A 223 1.57 4.75 -6.00
N LEU A 224 2.06 4.02 -7.02
CA LEU A 224 1.47 2.73 -7.43
C LEU A 224 1.52 1.69 -6.31
N LEU A 225 2.62 1.64 -5.55
CA LEU A 225 2.74 0.73 -4.41
C LEU A 225 1.82 1.12 -3.26
N CYS A 226 1.66 2.42 -2.97
CA CYS A 226 0.70 2.93 -1.99
C CYS A 226 -0.73 2.60 -2.39
N ALA A 227 -1.10 2.76 -3.66
CA ALA A 227 -2.41 2.40 -4.20
C ALA A 227 -2.71 0.90 -4.00
N ARG A 228 -1.75 0.02 -4.36
CA ARG A 228 -1.87 -1.44 -4.14
C ARG A 228 -1.99 -1.81 -2.67
N ALA A 229 -1.36 -1.04 -1.78
CA ALA A 229 -1.45 -1.22 -0.34
C ALA A 229 -2.68 -0.53 0.30
N ALA A 230 -3.57 0.06 -0.50
CA ALA A 230 -4.71 0.87 -0.06
C ALA A 230 -4.34 2.06 0.86
N GLN A 231 -3.12 2.59 0.72
CA GLN A 231 -2.63 3.75 1.47
C GLN A 231 -2.98 5.07 0.76
N LYS A 232 -4.28 5.35 0.62
CA LYS A 232 -4.79 6.49 -0.16
C LYS A 232 -4.20 7.84 0.24
N VAL A 233 -4.07 8.11 1.54
CA VAL A 233 -3.51 9.38 2.05
C VAL A 233 -2.06 9.58 1.60
N GLU A 234 -1.28 8.51 1.65
CA GLU A 234 0.14 8.56 1.30
C GLU A 234 0.34 8.68 -0.21
N GLU A 235 -0.45 7.94 -0.98
CA GLU A 235 -0.53 8.08 -2.43
C GLU A 235 -0.85 9.51 -2.84
N SER A 236 -1.89 10.13 -2.27
CA SER A 236 -2.27 11.51 -2.60
C SER A 236 -1.16 12.51 -2.30
N ARG A 237 -0.48 12.38 -1.15
CA ARG A 237 0.65 13.25 -0.77
C ARG A 237 1.83 13.12 -1.72
N LEU A 238 2.18 11.89 -2.12
CA LEU A 238 3.25 11.66 -3.08
C LEU A 238 2.90 12.19 -4.46
N ARG A 239 1.67 11.98 -4.92
CA ARG A 239 1.18 12.52 -6.20
C ARG A 239 1.24 14.04 -6.22
N GLU A 240 0.77 14.70 -5.16
CA GLU A 240 0.86 16.15 -5.00
C GLU A 240 2.32 16.63 -5.00
N ALA A 241 3.21 15.97 -4.26
CA ALA A 241 4.62 16.35 -4.20
C ALA A 241 5.33 16.23 -5.56
N VAL A 242 5.06 15.15 -6.32
CA VAL A 242 5.56 14.97 -7.68
C VAL A 242 5.06 16.08 -8.60
N GLU A 243 3.77 16.40 -8.52
CA GLU A 243 3.15 17.42 -9.37
C GLU A 243 3.70 18.83 -9.04
N VAL A 244 3.85 19.16 -7.77
CA VAL A 244 4.44 20.44 -7.34
C VAL A 244 5.89 20.56 -7.82
N LEU A 245 6.68 19.48 -7.76
CA LEU A 245 8.05 19.46 -8.28
C LEU A 245 8.08 19.70 -9.80
N ARG A 246 7.22 19.02 -10.56
CA ARG A 246 7.06 19.22 -12.01
C ARG A 246 6.72 20.65 -12.37
N GLN A 247 5.69 21.22 -11.73
CA GLN A 247 5.26 22.59 -11.99
C GLN A 247 6.35 23.61 -11.66
N LYS A 248 7.17 23.36 -10.62
CA LYS A 248 8.32 24.21 -10.31
C LYS A 248 9.39 24.09 -11.38
N TRP A 249 9.69 22.87 -11.83
CA TRP A 249 10.67 22.63 -12.89
C TRP A 249 10.25 23.30 -14.21
N LEU A 250 8.99 23.14 -14.63
CA LEU A 250 8.44 23.78 -15.82
C LEU A 250 8.58 25.32 -15.76
N ARG A 251 8.21 25.93 -14.64
CA ARG A 251 8.34 27.40 -14.45
C ARG A 251 9.78 27.87 -14.53
N LEU A 252 10.72 27.13 -13.93
CA LEU A 252 12.15 27.42 -14.00
C LEU A 252 12.66 27.39 -15.45
N VAL A 253 12.26 26.37 -16.20
CA VAL A 253 12.65 26.23 -17.61
C VAL A 253 12.06 27.35 -18.45
N GLN A 254 10.78 27.67 -18.28
CA GLN A 254 10.13 28.80 -18.96
C GLN A 254 10.86 30.12 -18.71
N HIS A 255 11.24 30.39 -17.45
CA HIS A 255 12.01 31.57 -17.09
C HIS A 255 13.37 31.60 -17.82
N ARG A 256 14.08 30.46 -17.88
CA ARG A 256 15.37 30.37 -18.57
C ARG A 256 15.25 30.55 -20.08
N VAL A 257 14.21 30.01 -20.71
CA VAL A 257 13.92 30.26 -22.12
C VAL A 257 13.72 31.76 -22.36
N GLN A 258 12.88 32.40 -21.54
CA GLN A 258 12.62 33.84 -21.66
C GLN A 258 13.90 34.68 -21.45
N ASP A 259 14.72 34.34 -20.46
CA ASP A 259 15.98 35.04 -20.19
C ASP A 259 16.99 34.87 -21.32
N ALA A 260 17.14 33.66 -21.84
CA ALA A 260 18.03 33.38 -22.97
C ALA A 260 17.58 34.14 -24.23
N MET A 261 16.27 34.22 -24.49
CA MET A 261 15.70 35.03 -25.57
C MET A 261 15.98 36.52 -25.36
N ARG A 262 15.78 37.05 -24.16
CA ARG A 262 16.05 38.47 -23.85
C ARG A 262 17.52 38.85 -24.02
N ARG A 263 18.43 37.92 -23.71
CA ARG A 263 19.89 38.11 -23.85
C ARG A 263 20.41 37.78 -25.25
N SER A 264 19.56 37.27 -26.14
CA SER A 264 19.96 36.75 -27.46
C SER A 264 21.07 35.70 -27.38
N ASP A 265 21.07 34.87 -26.31
CA ASP A 265 22.07 33.83 -26.07
C ASP A 265 21.59 32.50 -26.67
N ALA A 266 21.98 32.23 -27.91
CA ALA A 266 21.57 31.03 -28.64
C ALA A 266 22.03 29.71 -27.98
N PRO A 267 23.26 29.57 -27.45
CA PRO A 267 23.64 28.42 -26.64
C PRO A 267 22.73 28.19 -25.42
N ALA A 268 22.46 29.22 -24.63
CA ALA A 268 21.60 29.11 -23.45
C ALA A 268 20.16 28.74 -23.84
N LEU A 269 19.64 29.29 -24.93
CA LEU A 269 18.31 28.99 -25.44
C LEU A 269 18.17 27.51 -25.83
N ARG A 270 19.17 26.96 -26.54
CA ARG A 270 19.16 25.52 -26.92
C ARG A 270 19.14 24.60 -25.71
N LEU A 271 19.92 24.91 -24.67
CA LEU A 271 19.92 24.13 -23.44
C LEU A 271 18.57 24.22 -22.71
N ALA A 272 17.98 25.42 -22.63
CA ALA A 272 16.69 25.61 -21.99
C ALA A 272 15.55 24.90 -22.75
N LEU A 273 15.59 24.88 -24.08
CA LEU A 273 14.63 24.14 -24.90
C LEU A 273 14.77 22.62 -24.73
N ALA A 274 16.00 22.10 -24.66
CA ALA A 274 16.22 20.68 -24.37
C ALA A 274 15.70 20.29 -22.97
N GLU A 275 15.87 21.16 -21.97
CA GLU A 275 15.29 20.97 -20.63
C GLU A 275 13.75 21.00 -20.69
N ALA A 276 13.15 21.84 -21.55
CA ALA A 276 11.70 21.91 -21.74
C ALA A 276 11.12 20.63 -22.38
N GLU A 277 11.84 20.06 -23.35
CA GLU A 277 11.47 18.79 -23.98
C GLU A 277 11.51 17.64 -22.97
N ALA A 278 12.55 17.60 -22.11
CA ALA A 278 12.65 16.62 -21.03
C ALA A 278 11.48 16.73 -20.02
N VAL A 279 11.11 17.96 -19.62
CA VAL A 279 9.93 18.18 -18.77
C VAL A 279 8.66 17.66 -19.45
N SER A 280 8.49 17.93 -20.74
CA SER A 280 7.30 17.52 -21.49
C SER A 280 7.17 15.99 -21.58
N HIS A 281 8.28 15.26 -21.77
CA HIS A 281 8.27 13.80 -21.81
C HIS A 281 8.04 13.12 -20.45
N THR A 282 8.33 13.81 -19.35
CA THR A 282 8.08 13.26 -18.00
C THR A 282 6.66 13.49 -17.52
N MET A 283 5.86 14.27 -18.24
CA MET A 283 4.42 14.38 -18.03
C MET A 283 3.77 13.11 -18.60
N PRO A 284 3.18 12.22 -17.79
CA PRO A 284 2.28 11.23 -18.35
C PRO A 284 1.15 11.99 -19.05
N ASP A 285 0.73 11.54 -20.23
CA ASP A 285 -0.49 11.97 -20.90
C ASP A 285 -1.70 11.62 -19.99
N THR A 286 -1.87 12.39 -18.93
CA THR A 286 -2.91 12.18 -17.92
C THR A 286 -4.25 12.71 -18.41
N GLU A 287 -4.26 13.41 -19.55
CA GLU A 287 -5.45 13.89 -20.23
C GLU A 287 -6.08 12.85 -21.18
N ARG A 288 -5.66 11.60 -21.10
CA ARG A 288 -6.39 10.48 -21.71
C ARG A 288 -6.87 9.50 -20.66
N GLU A 289 -7.43 10.01 -19.57
CA GLU A 289 -8.57 9.32 -18.95
C GLU A 289 -9.67 9.28 -20.03
N GLU A 290 -9.58 8.24 -20.86
CA GLU A 290 -10.70 7.69 -21.60
C GLU A 290 -11.83 7.60 -20.57
N SER A 291 -12.80 8.49 -20.72
CA SER A 291 -14.05 8.45 -20.00
C SER A 291 -14.68 7.10 -20.32
N VAL A 292 -14.33 6.09 -19.54
CA VAL A 292 -15.10 4.86 -19.43
C VAL A 292 -16.39 5.32 -18.77
N GLU A 293 -17.29 5.86 -19.59
CA GLU A 293 -18.71 5.92 -19.31
C GLU A 293 -19.04 4.56 -18.70
N PRO A 294 -19.55 4.51 -17.46
CA PRO A 294 -20.04 3.26 -16.92
C PRO A 294 -21.11 2.82 -17.91
N ALA A 295 -20.84 1.73 -18.65
CA ALA A 295 -21.88 1.06 -19.41
C ALA A 295 -23.00 0.80 -18.40
N GLU A 296 -24.08 1.57 -18.54
CA GLU A 296 -25.35 1.30 -17.90
C GLU A 296 -25.77 -0.06 -18.48
N GLU A 297 -25.30 -1.13 -17.83
CA GLU A 297 -25.69 -2.48 -18.14
C GLU A 297 -27.17 -2.57 -17.78
N GLU A 298 -27.98 -2.40 -18.82
CA GLU A 298 -29.41 -2.60 -18.85
C GLU A 298 -29.81 -3.80 -18.00
N LEU A 299 -30.42 -3.50 -16.86
CA LEU A 299 -31.37 -4.37 -16.19
C LEU A 299 -32.57 -4.60 -17.12
N GLN A 300 -32.40 -5.44 -18.15
CA GLN A 300 -33.49 -6.02 -18.91
C GLN A 300 -33.58 -7.52 -18.63
N SER A 301 -34.43 -7.83 -17.65
CA SER A 301 -35.51 -8.82 -17.78
C SER A 301 -35.26 -10.04 -18.68
N SER A 302 -34.94 -11.19 -18.07
CA SER A 302 -35.44 -12.48 -18.58
C SER A 302 -35.71 -13.46 -17.45
N VAL A 303 -36.87 -13.30 -16.82
CA VAL A 303 -37.64 -14.42 -16.26
C VAL A 303 -38.23 -15.16 -17.45
N GLY A 304 -37.86 -16.44 -17.64
CA GLY A 304 -38.41 -17.23 -18.74
C GLY A 304 -37.78 -18.62 -18.90
N GLU A 305 -38.33 -19.56 -18.15
CA GLU A 305 -38.37 -21.02 -18.34
C GLU A 305 -37.86 -21.63 -19.66
N ARG A 306 -37.09 -22.74 -19.55
CA ARG A 306 -37.37 -24.06 -20.17
C ARG A 306 -36.24 -25.05 -19.81
N SER A 307 -36.49 -26.04 -18.95
CA SER A 307 -36.97 -27.39 -19.31
C SER A 307 -35.93 -28.28 -20.00
N GLY A 308 -35.34 -29.15 -19.18
CA GLY A 308 -34.81 -30.50 -19.43
C GLY A 308 -34.51 -31.03 -20.84
N ALA A 309 -33.29 -31.56 -21.00
CA ALA A 309 -33.02 -32.84 -21.67
C ALA A 309 -31.62 -33.34 -21.21
N LYS A 310 -31.50 -34.46 -20.49
CA LYS A 310 -31.48 -35.86 -20.96
C LYS A 310 -30.06 -36.35 -21.27
N LEU A 311 -29.54 -37.11 -20.31
CA LEU A 311 -28.74 -38.35 -20.43
C LEU A 311 -27.79 -38.51 -21.64
N GLY A 312 -26.49 -38.58 -21.35
CA GLY A 312 -25.47 -39.17 -22.23
C GLY A 312 -24.35 -39.80 -21.43
N ARG A 313 -24.39 -41.12 -21.26
CA ARG A 313 -23.51 -41.95 -20.44
C ARG A 313 -22.40 -42.59 -21.31
N ALA A 314 -21.14 -42.29 -20.99
CA ALA A 314 -19.92 -43.14 -21.10
C ALA A 314 -19.46 -43.64 -22.51
N PRO A 315 -18.28 -44.29 -22.69
CA PRO A 315 -17.20 -44.63 -21.73
C PRO A 315 -15.73 -44.44 -22.23
N SER A 316 -14.79 -44.56 -21.28
CA SER A 316 -13.45 -45.21 -21.34
C SER A 316 -12.53 -45.05 -22.56
N ARG A 317 -11.28 -44.61 -22.34
CA ARG A 317 -10.10 -45.30 -22.91
C ARG A 317 -8.74 -44.92 -22.30
N THR A 318 -8.17 -45.93 -21.64
CA THR A 318 -6.78 -46.43 -21.73
C THR A 318 -5.59 -45.51 -21.39
N CYS A 319 -4.94 -45.89 -20.29
CA CYS A 319 -3.52 -45.72 -20.02
C CYS A 319 -2.64 -46.33 -21.15
N ARG A 320 -1.59 -45.62 -21.56
CA ARG A 320 -0.42 -46.20 -22.24
C ARG A 320 0.83 -45.47 -21.78
N GLY A 321 1.72 -46.21 -21.12
CA GLY A 321 3.02 -45.73 -20.69
C GLY A 321 4.06 -45.70 -21.83
N ALA A 322 5.11 -44.93 -21.61
CA ALA A 322 6.43 -45.05 -22.24
C ALA A 322 7.45 -44.51 -21.22
N ARG A 323 8.21 -45.39 -20.57
CA ARG A 323 9.61 -45.76 -20.88
C ARG A 323 10.57 -44.57 -20.98
N ARG A 324 11.44 -44.46 -19.98
CA ARG A 324 12.74 -43.77 -20.04
C ARG A 324 13.72 -44.55 -20.92
N PRO A 325 14.64 -43.89 -21.63
CA PRO A 325 15.96 -44.42 -21.92
C PRO A 325 16.98 -43.93 -20.87
N THR A 326 18.01 -44.75 -20.73
CA THR A 326 19.22 -44.70 -19.91
C THR A 326 20.08 -43.47 -20.10
#